data_AF-A0A3E1DXG7-F1
#
_entry.id   AF-A0A3E1DXG7-F1
#
_cell.length_a   1.000
_cell.length_b   1.000
_cell.length_c   1.000
_cell.angle_alpha   90.00
_cell.angle_beta   90.00
_cell.angle_gamma   90.00
#
_symmetry.space_group_name_H-M   'P 1'
#
loop_
_entity.id
_entity.type
_entity.pdbx_description
1 polymer ?
#
loop_
_entity_poly.entity_id
_entity_poly.type
_entity_poly.pdbx_seq_one_letter_code
_entity_poly.pdbx_strand_id
1 'polypeptide(L)'
;NLRYSLTDELRRIGGNIGYGIRPSARRLGHATTILRETLIKAKAQGIRRVLVTADKGNAGSVKTILKNGGVLDAEELLPGHPDITQRFWITAG
;
A
#
# COMPACT_ATOMS: atom_id res chain seq x y z
N ASN A 1 2.67 5.23 8.06
CA ASN A 1 3.55 6.26 7.48
C ASN A 1 2.93 6.74 6.18
N LEU A 2 2.60 8.03 6.06
CA LEU A 2 2.08 8.66 4.84
C LEU A 2 3.17 9.57 4.25
N ARG A 3 3.51 9.35 2.99
CA ARG A 3 4.52 10.10 2.24
C ARG A 3 3.84 10.97 1.18
N TYR A 4 4.14 12.27 1.22
CA TYR A 4 3.57 13.25 0.30
C TYR A 4 4.21 13.23 -1.09
N SER A 5 5.46 12.82 -1.17
CA SER A 5 6.22 12.65 -2.40
C SER A 5 6.91 11.28 -2.42
N LEU A 6 7.21 10.79 -3.62
CA LEU A 6 7.92 9.53 -3.84
C LEU A 6 9.22 9.81 -4.59
N THR A 7 10.30 9.20 -4.11
CA THR A 7 11.52 8.99 -4.90
C THR A 7 11.27 7.89 -5.95
N ASP A 8 12.19 7.72 -6.89
CA ASP A 8 12.06 6.66 -7.91
C ASP A 8 12.08 5.26 -7.30
N GLU A 9 12.84 5.06 -6.23
CA GLU A 9 12.80 3.83 -5.45
C GLU A 9 11.41 3.63 -4.82
N LEU A 10 10.85 4.65 -4.19
CA LEU A 10 9.51 4.57 -3.56
C LEU A 10 8.38 4.32 -4.57
N ARG A 11 8.58 4.67 -5.85
CA ARG A 11 7.66 4.33 -6.96
C ARG A 11 7.73 2.87 -7.39
N ARG A 12 8.80 2.16 -7.04
CA ARG A 12 8.97 0.73 -7.28
C ARG A 12 8.60 -0.08 -6.04
N ILE A 13 9.08 0.34 -4.87
CA ILE A 13 8.87 -0.34 -3.59
C ILE A 13 8.62 0.66 -2.45
N GLY A 14 7.52 0.50 -1.72
CA GLY A 14 7.18 1.24 -0.50
C GLY A 14 6.02 2.22 -0.64
N GLY A 15 5.86 2.87 -1.79
CA GLY A 15 4.71 3.72 -2.13
C GLY A 15 4.46 4.90 -1.17
N ASN A 16 3.29 5.52 -1.32
CA ASN A 16 2.83 6.63 -0.47
C ASN A 16 2.50 6.18 0.95
N ILE A 17 1.99 4.95 1.11
CA ILE A 17 1.51 4.48 2.40
C ILE A 17 2.21 3.19 2.78
N GLY A 18 2.90 3.23 3.93
CA GLY A 18 3.40 2.04 4.62
C GLY A 18 2.68 1.82 5.95
N TYR A 19 2.32 0.58 6.25
CA TYR A 19 1.71 0.16 7.51
C TYR A 19 2.18 -1.24 7.93
N GLY A 20 2.10 -1.52 9.23
CA GLY A 20 2.43 -2.83 9.80
C GLY A 20 1.49 -3.14 10.96
N ILE A 21 1.14 -4.42 11.11
CA ILE A 21 0.29 -4.91 12.19
C ILE A 21 1.07 -5.89 13.04
N ARG A 22 1.14 -5.63 14.35
CA ARG A 22 1.73 -6.55 15.32
C ARG A 22 1.07 -7.93 15.21
N PRO A 23 1.82 -9.04 15.31
CA PRO A 23 1.27 -10.39 15.09
C PRO A 23 -0.04 -10.69 15.84
N SER A 24 -0.12 -10.28 17.11
CA SER A 24 -1.30 -10.49 17.98
C SER A 24 -2.56 -9.72 17.57
N ALA A 25 -2.47 -8.75 16.66
CA ALA A 25 -3.59 -7.93 16.21
C ALA A 25 -3.93 -8.14 14.73
N ARG A 26 -3.33 -9.16 14.09
CA ARG A 26 -3.62 -9.50 12.69
C ARG A 26 -5.02 -10.11 12.56
N ARG A 27 -5.61 -10.01 11.36
CA ARG A 27 -6.94 -10.56 11.02
C ARG A 27 -8.14 -9.94 11.74
N LEU A 28 -7.94 -8.86 12.50
CA LEU A 28 -9.00 -8.08 13.17
C LEU A 28 -9.46 -6.84 12.37
N GLY A 29 -9.10 -6.73 11.09
CA GLY A 29 -9.50 -5.60 10.24
C GLY A 29 -8.71 -4.30 10.44
N HIS A 30 -7.74 -4.27 11.35
CA HIS A 30 -6.95 -3.06 11.62
C HIS A 30 -6.17 -2.54 10.40
N ALA A 31 -5.55 -3.43 9.60
CA ALA A 31 -4.84 -3.00 8.38
C ALA A 31 -5.76 -2.28 7.40
N THR A 32 -6.96 -2.81 7.18
CA THR A 32 -7.99 -2.19 6.33
C THR A 32 -8.39 -0.83 6.86
N THR A 33 -8.61 -0.71 8.17
CA THR A 33 -8.97 0.56 8.81
C THR A 33 -7.85 1.58 8.67
N ILE A 34 -6.61 1.19 9.01
CA ILE A 34 -5.44 2.08 8.90
C ILE A 34 -5.26 2.59 7.47
N LEU A 35 -5.35 1.72 6.47
CA LEU A 35 -5.22 2.14 5.07
C LEU A 35 -6.34 3.12 4.69
N ARG A 36 -7.60 2.82 5.02
CA ARG A 36 -8.75 3.71 4.76
C ARG A 36 -8.57 5.09 5.37
N GLU A 37 -8.26 5.16 6.66
CA GLU A 37 -8.07 6.44 7.36
C GLU A 37 -6.86 7.21 6.81
N THR A 38 -5.83 6.50 6.35
CA THR A 38 -4.67 7.15 5.74
C THR A 38 -4.99 7.70 4.35
N LEU A 39 -5.85 7.05 3.57
CA LEU A 39 -6.33 7.58 2.28
C LEU A 39 -7.13 8.87 2.47
N ILE A 40 -7.97 8.96 3.50
CA ILE A 40 -8.70 10.19 3.85
C ILE A 40 -7.70 11.33 4.14
N LYS A 41 -6.65 11.05 4.91
CA LYS A 41 -5.57 12.03 5.18
C LYS A 41 -4.82 12.43 3.92
N ALA A 42 -4.51 11.48 3.04
CA ALA A 42 -3.84 11.75 1.77
C ALA A 42 -4.67 12.70 0.89
N LYS A 43 -5.98 12.48 0.80
CA LYS A 43 -6.91 13.37 0.09
C LYS A 43 -6.91 14.78 0.65
N ALA A 44 -7.00 14.93 1.98
CA ALA A 44 -6.98 16.23 2.64
C ALA A 44 -5.71 17.04 2.36
N GLN A 45 -4.66 16.36 1.92
CA GLN A 45 -3.35 16.92 1.58
C GLN A 45 -3.14 17.01 0.06
N GLY A 46 -4.21 16.88 -0.73
CA GLY A 46 -4.20 17.02 -2.20
C GLY A 46 -3.77 15.78 -2.98
N ILE A 47 -3.45 14.67 -2.31
CA ILE A 47 -3.00 13.43 -2.98
C ILE A 47 -4.23 12.61 -3.37
N ARG A 48 -4.61 12.71 -4.66
CA ARG A 48 -5.78 12.01 -5.20
C ARG A 48 -5.49 10.60 -5.71
N ARG A 49 -4.25 10.31 -6.11
CA ARG A 49 -3.78 8.97 -6.47
C ARG A 49 -2.67 8.55 -5.54
N VAL A 50 -2.88 7.42 -4.88
CA VAL A 50 -1.97 6.87 -3.87
C VAL A 50 -1.41 5.56 -4.39
N LEU A 51 -0.08 5.45 -4.41
CA LEU A 51 0.62 4.21 -4.69
C LEU A 51 0.79 3.41 -3.40
N VAL A 52 0.45 2.14 -3.43
CA VAL A 52 0.75 1.19 -2.35
C VAL A 52 1.39 -0.04 -2.96
N THR A 53 2.44 -0.57 -2.34
CA THR A 53 3.12 -1.77 -2.78
C THR A 53 3.00 -2.88 -1.75
N ALA A 54 3.00 -4.12 -2.19
CA ALA A 54 3.04 -5.28 -1.31
C ALA A 54 3.72 -6.45 -2.01
N ASP A 55 4.43 -7.27 -1.23
CA ASP A 55 4.93 -8.56 -1.71
C ASP A 55 3.74 -9.44 -2.09
N LYS A 56 3.83 -10.15 -3.22
CA LYS A 56 2.77 -11.02 -3.74
C LYS A 56 2.40 -12.12 -2.74
N GLY A 57 3.40 -12.65 -2.00
CA GLY A 57 3.22 -13.61 -0.92
C GLY A 57 2.55 -13.00 0.33
N ASN A 58 2.52 -11.68 0.48
CA ASN A 58 1.83 -11.00 1.57
C ASN A 58 0.33 -10.85 1.29
N ALA A 59 -0.38 -11.98 1.24
CA ALA A 59 -1.81 -12.05 0.97
C ALA A 59 -2.66 -11.17 1.91
N GLY A 60 -2.18 -10.90 3.14
CA GLY A 60 -2.84 -10.00 4.07
C GLY A 60 -2.84 -8.56 3.56
N SER A 61 -1.68 -8.03 3.18
CA SER A 61 -1.55 -6.70 2.60
C SER A 61 -2.29 -6.60 1.27
N VAL A 62 -2.16 -7.58 0.38
CA VAL A 62 -2.86 -7.61 -0.92
C VAL A 62 -4.38 -7.52 -0.72
N LYS A 63 -4.96 -8.35 0.15
CA LYS A 63 -6.40 -8.29 0.45
C LYS A 63 -6.81 -6.95 1.07
N THR A 64 -5.98 -6.36 1.94
CA THR A 64 -6.25 -5.03 2.52
C THR A 64 -6.25 -3.94 1.45
N ILE A 65 -5.30 -3.96 0.51
CA ILE A 65 -5.20 -3.00 -0.59
C ILE A 65 -6.41 -3.11 -1.51
N LEU A 66 -6.76 -4.33 -1.95
CA LEU A 66 -7.92 -4.58 -2.80
C LEU A 66 -9.23 -4.13 -2.14
N LYS A 67 -9.41 -4.40 -0.84
CA LYS A 67 -10.58 -3.92 -0.07
C LYS A 67 -10.71 -2.40 0.02
N ASN A 68 -9.62 -1.67 -0.17
CA ASN A 68 -9.59 -0.22 -0.19
C ASN A 68 -9.58 0.36 -1.62
N GLY A 69 -9.96 -0.45 -2.62
CA GLY A 69 -10.06 0.00 -4.01
C GLY A 69 -8.74 0.05 -4.76
N GLY A 70 -7.73 -0.69 -4.29
CA GLY A 70 -6.47 -0.84 -5.03
C GLY A 70 -6.67 -1.56 -6.35
N VAL A 71 -6.14 -0.97 -7.41
CA VAL A 71 -6.08 -1.55 -8.76
C VAL A 71 -4.63 -1.93 -9.04
N LEU A 72 -4.41 -3.20 -9.40
CA LEU A 72 -3.08 -3.69 -9.73
C LEU A 72 -2.54 -2.94 -10.96
N ASP A 73 -1.34 -2.40 -10.83
CA ASP A 73 -0.64 -1.64 -11.87
C ASP A 73 0.48 -2.47 -12.49
N ALA A 74 1.27 -3.14 -11.66
CA ALA A 74 2.39 -3.95 -12.11
C ALA A 74 2.80 -5.00 -11.07
N GLU A 75 3.51 -6.02 -11.55
CA GLU A 75 4.23 -7.01 -10.75
C GLU A 75 5.68 -7.05 -11.23
N GLU A 76 6.63 -6.97 -10.31
CA GLU A 76 8.06 -6.96 -10.65
C GLU A 76 8.87 -7.69 -9.57
N LEU A 77 9.78 -8.58 -9.98
CA LEU A 77 10.81 -9.11 -9.08
C LEU A 77 11.99 -8.15 -9.09
N LEU A 78 12.14 -7.38 -8.02
CA LEU A 78 13.22 -6.39 -7.90
C LEU A 78 14.56 -7.06 -7.56
N PRO A 79 15.70 -6.59 -8.10
CA PRO A 79 17.02 -7.11 -7.73
C PRO A 79 17.23 -7.08 -6.21
N GLY A 80 17.57 -8.22 -5.62
CA GLY A 80 17.78 -8.36 -4.18
C GLY A 80 16.51 -8.44 -3.32
N HIS A 81 15.31 -8.38 -3.91
CA HIS A 81 14.06 -8.58 -3.18
C HIS A 81 13.66 -10.06 -3.20
N PRO A 82 13.30 -10.66 -2.05
CA PRO A 82 12.96 -12.09 -1.98
C PRO A 82 11.63 -12.49 -2.64
N ASP A 83 10.79 -11.55 -3.05
CA ASP A 83 9.46 -11.82 -3.59
C ASP A 83 9.09 -10.80 -4.66
N ILE A 84 8.09 -11.14 -5.47
CA ILE A 84 7.51 -10.24 -6.47
C ILE A 84 6.81 -9.10 -5.73
N THR A 85 7.24 -7.87 -6.01
CA THR A 85 6.55 -6.67 -5.55
C THR A 85 5.37 -6.39 -6.48
N GLN A 86 4.17 -6.34 -5.92
CA GLN A 86 2.97 -5.85 -6.58
C GLN A 86 2.77 -4.37 -6.28
N ARG A 87 2.43 -3.59 -7.30
CA ARG A 87 2.12 -2.16 -7.18
C ARG A 87 0.65 -1.92 -7.46
N PHE A 88 0.01 -1.12 -6.63
CA PHE A 88 -1.41 -0.80 -6.72
C PHE A 88 -1.64 0.70 -6.67
N TRP A 89 -2.50 1.20 -7.56
CA TRP A 89 -3.03 2.55 -7.46
C TRP A 89 -4.37 2.53 -6.74
N ILE A 90 -4.54 3.45 -5.78
CA ILE A 90 -5.81 3.72 -5.12
C ILE A 90 -6.20 5.17 -5.42
N THR A 91 -7.42 5.38 -5.88
CA THR A 91 -8.01 6.72 -5.98
C THR A 91 -8.59 7.10 -4.64
N ALA A 92 -8.04 8.13 -4.00
CA ALA A 92 -8.58 8.69 -2.77
C ALA A 92 -9.81 9.56 -3.13
N GLY A 93 -10.99 8.92 -3.11
CA GLY A 93 -12.27 9.52 -3.48
C GLY A 93 -12.73 10.64 -2.55
#